data_AF-A0A433D671-F1
#
_entry.id   AF-A0A433D671-F1
#
_cell.length_a   1.000
_cell.length_b   1.000
_cell.length_c   1.000
_cell.angle_alpha   90.00
_cell.angle_beta   90.00
_cell.angle_gamma   90.00
#
_symmetry.space_group_name_H-M   'P 1'
#
loop_
_entity.id
_entity.type
_entity.pdbx_description
1 polymer ?
#
loop_
_entity_poly.entity_id
_entity_poly.type
_entity_poly.pdbx_seq_one_letter_code
_entity_poly.pdbx_strand_id
1 'polypeptide(L)'
;MPITPPTDPPTTTTTTTSTPLRHRTSSFSAPATALASPVSAKQPPTSASPLPVFNSSSARKNSISKHRPPTTPLFKSDSSSAWWQSLMTVTNNKARKGNSWWRAVIAIVLVVGFVWYMLPDDSYTAVGVPSSTVDGEGEKVEYKKGPGVIAPGTTKEKDTAPVSTTLANTEGLTSVHCTLGHPGKPLIQYALMVDAGSTGSRIHVYRFNHCKESPELEDEIFLPTKPGLSSYPDDPEEAAKSLDILMDLALKSVPVSLHKCTPVAVKATAGLRLLGQVKSERILKAVRHRFETVYPFPLVARDGVVIMDGKDEGVYAWITVNYLLGNLKGSTKHPTAAIFDLGGGSTQIVFEPSFIDGDQLAEGEHKYELKYGDHTYMLYQHSYLGYGLMEARKQIKEYMWKLHREGSDVDTSDKIAHPCFPQNYSEPWSALGESAHSPVELYGTAAGHAQCRTITEHILNKNKECLLTPCSFDGAYQPSLATTFDEHDIYAFSYFYDRTQPLGMPSEFSIKDLRILTDRVCSAEVDKFEHVPGALEELAADPTYCMDLSFIYGLLHYGYEIPEDRMVKIAKKINDVETGWCLGAAIAVLDEVSWCEE
;
A
#
# COMPACT_ATOMS: atom_id res chain seq x y z
N MET A 1 -10.43 -58.00 16.78
CA MET A 1 -11.17 -58.94 15.91
C MET A 1 -12.35 -58.20 15.30
N PRO A 2 -12.47 -58.18 13.97
CA PRO A 2 -13.47 -57.43 13.21
C PRO A 2 -14.64 -58.34 12.79
N ILE A 3 -15.82 -57.78 12.45
CA ILE A 3 -16.80 -58.47 11.61
C ILE A 3 -17.48 -57.46 10.66
N THR A 4 -17.26 -57.67 9.37
CA THR A 4 -18.02 -57.18 8.21
C THR A 4 -18.92 -58.34 7.67
N PRO A 5 -19.65 -58.19 6.54
CA PRO A 5 -21.11 -58.00 6.41
C PRO A 5 -21.80 -59.22 5.72
N PRO A 6 -23.03 -59.08 5.17
CA PRO A 6 -23.26 -59.68 3.84
C PRO A 6 -24.17 -58.89 2.86
N THR A 7 -23.65 -58.75 1.63
CA THR A 7 -24.18 -58.99 0.26
C THR A 7 -25.69 -59.03 -0.11
N ASP A 8 -26.03 -58.33 -1.21
CA ASP A 8 -27.20 -58.49 -2.15
C ASP A 8 -27.15 -59.83 -2.98
N PRO A 9 -27.99 -60.15 -4.02
CA PRO A 9 -29.21 -59.54 -4.65
C PRO A 9 -30.35 -60.60 -4.90
N PRO A 10 -31.41 -60.48 -5.78
CA PRO A 10 -31.38 -60.26 -7.25
C PRO A 10 -32.53 -59.43 -7.91
N THR A 11 -32.27 -59.03 -9.17
CA THR A 11 -33.12 -58.52 -10.28
C THR A 11 -34.30 -59.46 -10.67
N THR A 12 -35.43 -59.04 -11.30
CA THR A 12 -35.59 -58.79 -12.76
C THR A 12 -37.06 -58.47 -13.20
N THR A 13 -37.20 -57.55 -14.20
CA THR A 13 -38.06 -57.59 -15.44
C THR A 13 -39.62 -57.51 -15.38
N THR A 14 -40.41 -56.99 -16.35
CA THR A 14 -40.36 -56.17 -17.60
C THR A 14 -41.79 -56.07 -18.17
N THR A 15 -42.11 -55.07 -19.01
CA THR A 15 -42.74 -55.16 -20.39
C THR A 15 -43.21 -53.76 -20.86
N THR A 16 -42.60 -53.07 -21.85
CA THR A 16 -42.62 -53.15 -23.35
C THR A 16 -43.93 -52.73 -24.02
N THR A 17 -43.95 -51.76 -24.96
CA THR A 17 -43.80 -51.90 -26.45
C THR A 17 -44.05 -50.51 -27.10
N SER A 18 -43.66 -50.10 -28.33
CA SER A 18 -43.02 -50.70 -29.53
C SER A 18 -42.61 -49.61 -30.55
N THR A 19 -41.64 -49.97 -31.41
CA THR A 19 -41.01 -49.24 -32.56
C THR A 19 -41.83 -49.34 -33.88
N PRO A 20 -41.44 -48.76 -35.06
CA PRO A 20 -40.35 -49.30 -35.92
C PRO A 20 -39.50 -48.32 -36.78
N LEU A 21 -38.45 -48.91 -37.38
CA LEU A 21 -37.25 -48.41 -38.09
C LEU A 21 -37.42 -47.88 -39.55
N ARG A 22 -36.39 -47.19 -40.07
CA ARG A 22 -35.68 -47.59 -41.32
C ARG A 22 -34.24 -47.05 -41.49
N HIS A 23 -33.36 -47.91 -42.00
CA HIS A 23 -31.94 -47.76 -42.36
C HIS A 23 -31.67 -47.11 -43.74
N ARG A 24 -30.47 -46.51 -43.95
CA ARG A 24 -29.54 -46.87 -45.06
C ARG A 24 -28.12 -46.28 -44.89
N THR A 25 -27.17 -46.90 -45.61
CA THR A 25 -25.71 -46.94 -45.45
C THR A 25 -24.90 -46.28 -46.60
N SER A 26 -23.59 -46.07 -46.38
CA SER A 26 -22.43 -46.01 -47.33
C SER A 26 -22.33 -44.77 -48.26
N SER A 27 -21.18 -44.25 -48.74
CA SER A 27 -19.82 -44.78 -49.03
C SER A 27 -18.81 -43.66 -49.37
N PHE A 28 -17.50 -44.00 -49.34
CA PHE A 28 -16.29 -43.34 -49.86
C PHE A 28 -16.33 -42.69 -51.26
N SER A 29 -15.46 -41.69 -51.53
CA SER A 29 -14.44 -41.70 -52.62
C SER A 29 -13.65 -40.38 -52.75
N ALA A 30 -12.33 -40.50 -52.97
CA ALA A 30 -11.43 -39.46 -53.52
C ALA A 30 -11.39 -39.53 -55.07
N PRO A 31 -10.75 -38.58 -55.77
CA PRO A 31 -9.44 -38.92 -56.38
C PRO A 31 -8.40 -37.77 -56.48
N ALA A 32 -7.18 -38.22 -56.79
CA ALA A 32 -5.88 -37.56 -57.02
C ALA A 32 -5.80 -36.77 -58.38
N THR A 33 -4.75 -36.12 -58.90
CA THR A 33 -3.27 -36.06 -58.72
C THR A 33 -2.71 -34.94 -59.65
N ALA A 34 -1.40 -34.61 -59.51
CA ALA A 34 -0.43 -34.07 -60.51
C ALA A 34 0.09 -32.63 -60.25
N LEU A 35 1.36 -32.23 -60.45
CA LEU A 35 2.71 -32.84 -60.58
C LEU A 35 3.69 -31.65 -60.71
N ALA A 36 4.91 -31.77 -60.16
CA ALA A 36 6.20 -31.18 -60.61
C ALA A 36 7.04 -30.42 -59.54
N SER A 37 8.26 -30.92 -59.32
CA SER A 37 9.39 -30.35 -58.54
C SER A 37 10.31 -29.49 -59.45
N PRO A 38 11.55 -29.09 -59.05
CA PRO A 38 12.12 -28.61 -57.78
C PRO A 38 12.82 -27.22 -57.97
N VAL A 39 13.45 -26.61 -56.94
CA VAL A 39 14.77 -25.91 -57.01
C VAL A 39 15.14 -25.21 -55.67
N SER A 40 16.28 -25.66 -55.14
CA SER A 40 17.41 -24.96 -54.50
C SER A 40 17.29 -24.00 -53.30
N ALA A 41 18.26 -24.22 -52.40
CA ALA A 41 18.58 -23.54 -51.15
C ALA A 41 19.00 -22.07 -51.27
N LYS A 42 18.80 -21.31 -50.19
CA LYS A 42 19.70 -20.24 -49.73
C LYS A 42 19.48 -19.93 -48.24
N GLN A 43 20.60 -19.76 -47.53
CA GLN A 43 20.75 -19.36 -46.13
C GLN A 43 20.09 -18.00 -45.83
N PRO A 44 19.70 -17.73 -44.56
CA PRO A 44 19.34 -16.38 -44.12
C PRO A 44 20.59 -15.53 -43.85
N PRO A 45 20.57 -14.22 -44.13
CA PRO A 45 21.64 -13.32 -43.75
C PRO A 45 21.52 -12.92 -42.27
N THR A 46 22.65 -12.99 -41.59
CA THR A 46 22.95 -12.33 -40.32
C THR A 46 22.96 -10.81 -40.49
N SER A 47 22.22 -10.09 -39.66
CA SER A 47 22.59 -8.73 -39.24
C SER A 47 22.02 -8.45 -37.86
N ALA A 48 22.86 -8.63 -36.85
CA ALA A 48 22.66 -8.05 -35.53
C ALA A 48 22.75 -6.53 -35.64
N SER A 49 21.84 -5.82 -35.00
CA SER A 49 22.03 -4.42 -34.60
C SER A 49 21.35 -4.21 -33.24
N PRO A 50 21.95 -3.42 -32.34
CA PRO A 50 21.63 -3.43 -30.91
C PRO A 50 20.39 -2.58 -30.58
N LEU A 51 19.65 -3.00 -29.56
CA LEU A 51 18.54 -2.26 -28.94
C LEU A 51 19.03 -0.98 -28.23
N PRO A 52 18.16 0.05 -28.10
CA PRO A 52 18.58 1.40 -27.75
C PRO A 52 18.81 1.60 -26.25
N VAL A 53 19.85 2.39 -25.98
CA VAL A 53 20.30 2.92 -24.70
C VAL A 53 19.35 4.03 -24.21
N PHE A 54 18.98 3.98 -22.92
CA PHE A 54 18.36 5.09 -22.19
C PHE A 54 19.25 6.34 -22.22
N ASN A 55 18.74 7.44 -22.79
CA ASN A 55 19.46 8.72 -22.81
C ASN A 55 18.53 9.82 -22.29
N SER A 56 18.68 10.18 -21.01
CA SER A 56 18.14 11.42 -20.45
C SER A 56 19.15 12.55 -20.72
N SER A 57 19.03 13.22 -21.86
CA SER A 57 19.86 14.38 -22.16
C SER A 57 19.38 15.62 -21.38
N SER A 58 20.14 16.00 -20.35
CA SER A 58 20.17 17.34 -19.81
C SER A 58 20.76 18.30 -20.86
N ALA A 59 19.97 19.29 -21.29
CA ALA A 59 20.47 20.41 -22.09
C ALA A 59 20.68 21.63 -21.19
N ARG A 60 21.91 22.14 -21.16
CA ARG A 60 22.29 23.42 -20.57
C ARG A 60 23.08 24.23 -21.59
N LYS A 61 22.91 25.57 -21.51
CA LYS A 61 23.64 26.71 -22.12
C LYS A 61 22.99 27.28 -23.40
N ASN A 62 22.89 28.60 -23.63
CA ASN A 62 23.34 29.80 -22.91
C ASN A 62 22.73 31.06 -23.56
N SER A 63 22.77 32.18 -22.81
CA SER A 63 23.07 33.57 -23.27
C SER A 63 21.99 34.65 -23.11
N ILE A 64 22.09 35.37 -21.99
CA ILE A 64 22.29 36.83 -21.86
C ILE A 64 21.48 37.76 -22.79
N SER A 65 20.58 38.55 -22.19
CA SER A 65 20.56 40.00 -22.41
C SER A 65 20.14 40.75 -21.14
N LYS A 66 20.75 41.93 -20.95
CA LYS A 66 20.71 42.81 -19.79
C LYS A 66 19.45 43.68 -19.81
N HIS A 67 18.83 43.94 -18.66
CA HIS A 67 18.34 45.28 -18.30
C HIS A 67 18.19 45.43 -16.78
N ARG A 68 18.66 46.57 -16.26
CA ARG A 68 18.58 47.02 -14.86
C ARG A 68 17.21 47.70 -14.58
N PRO A 69 16.82 47.87 -13.30
CA PRO A 69 15.46 48.14 -12.85
C PRO A 69 15.16 49.65 -12.72
N PRO A 70 13.92 50.01 -12.42
CA PRO A 70 13.66 51.18 -11.59
C PRO A 70 12.80 50.86 -10.35
N THR A 71 13.40 51.14 -9.20
CA THR A 71 12.87 51.96 -8.09
C THR A 71 11.37 51.91 -7.73
N THR A 72 11.12 51.48 -6.49
CA THR A 72 10.01 51.87 -5.61
C THR A 72 9.68 53.36 -5.64
N PRO A 73 8.41 53.70 -5.32
CA PRO A 73 8.18 54.61 -4.20
C PRO A 73 7.21 54.05 -3.16
N LEU A 74 7.49 54.37 -1.89
CA LEU A 74 6.56 54.31 -0.76
C LEU A 74 5.38 55.27 -1.01
N PHE A 75 4.14 54.90 -0.65
CA PHE A 75 3.36 55.53 0.44
C PHE A 75 1.96 54.88 0.63
N LYS A 76 1.70 54.53 1.90
CA LYS A 76 0.47 54.44 2.73
C LYS A 76 -0.96 54.30 2.16
N SER A 77 -1.63 53.31 2.77
CA SER A 77 -2.96 53.26 3.43
C SER A 77 -4.28 53.54 2.69
N ASP A 78 -5.25 52.72 3.07
CA ASP A 78 -6.72 52.83 2.97
C ASP A 78 -7.39 52.41 1.66
N SER A 79 -8.06 51.25 1.67
CA SER A 79 -9.48 51.19 2.04
C SER A 79 -10.15 49.92 1.50
N SER A 80 -10.84 49.26 2.42
CA SER A 80 -11.81 48.21 2.23
C SER A 80 -13.06 48.75 1.52
N SER A 81 -13.28 48.39 0.24
CA SER A 81 -14.61 48.26 -0.38
C SER A 81 -14.49 48.07 -1.89
N ALA A 82 -14.33 46.83 -2.38
CA ALA A 82 -14.36 46.55 -3.82
C ALA A 82 -14.88 45.15 -4.19
N TRP A 83 -15.63 44.48 -3.32
CA TRP A 83 -16.14 43.11 -3.57
C TRP A 83 -17.67 42.98 -3.53
N TRP A 84 -18.40 44.06 -3.25
CA TRP A 84 -19.86 44.04 -3.07
C TRP A 84 -20.69 44.45 -4.31
N GLN A 85 -20.07 44.81 -5.44
CA GLN A 85 -20.81 45.31 -6.62
C GLN A 85 -21.02 44.31 -7.76
N SER A 86 -20.63 43.03 -7.63
CA SER A 86 -20.78 42.06 -8.72
C SER A 86 -21.82 40.95 -8.50
N LEU A 87 -22.66 41.03 -7.44
CA LEU A 87 -23.65 39.97 -7.12
C LEU A 87 -25.13 40.38 -7.29
N MET A 88 -25.43 41.58 -7.79
CA MET A 88 -26.81 42.07 -7.95
C MET A 88 -27.26 42.24 -9.42
N THR A 89 -26.78 41.36 -10.30
CA THR A 89 -27.30 41.26 -11.66
C THR A 89 -27.21 39.80 -12.12
N VAL A 90 -28.25 39.01 -11.79
CA VAL A 90 -28.90 37.96 -12.60
C VAL A 90 -29.84 37.21 -11.65
N THR A 91 -30.97 37.83 -11.32
CA THR A 91 -32.18 37.10 -10.91
C THR A 91 -33.39 37.81 -11.48
N ASN A 92 -33.64 37.58 -12.77
CA ASN A 92 -34.98 37.79 -13.30
C ASN A 92 -35.17 36.89 -14.52
N ASN A 93 -35.66 35.66 -14.31
CA ASN A 93 -36.68 35.07 -15.16
C ASN A 93 -37.16 33.70 -14.65
N LYS A 94 -38.49 33.59 -14.54
CA LYS A 94 -39.35 32.39 -14.38
C LYS A 94 -39.33 31.71 -13.01
N ALA A 95 -40.42 31.22 -12.44
CA ALA A 95 -41.86 31.45 -12.53
C ALA A 95 -42.49 30.52 -11.46
N ARG A 96 -43.19 31.10 -10.49
CA ARG A 96 -44.48 30.66 -9.91
C ARG A 96 -44.93 29.19 -10.16
N LYS A 97 -44.96 28.37 -9.10
CA LYS A 97 -46.03 27.39 -8.78
C LYS A 97 -45.95 27.00 -7.30
N GLY A 98 -47.10 27.05 -6.62
CA GLY A 98 -47.20 26.92 -5.16
C GLY A 98 -47.01 25.50 -4.63
N ASN A 99 -46.61 25.39 -3.37
CA ASN A 99 -46.73 24.16 -2.59
C ASN A 99 -47.04 24.47 -1.12
N SER A 100 -48.16 23.93 -0.65
CA SER A 100 -48.75 24.10 0.69
C SER A 100 -47.96 23.42 1.83
N TRP A 101 -46.81 22.82 1.53
CA TRP A 101 -46.01 22.04 2.47
C TRP A 101 -45.22 22.90 3.47
N TRP A 102 -44.77 24.10 3.06
CA TRP A 102 -43.96 24.96 3.93
C TRP A 102 -44.72 25.49 5.14
N ARG A 103 -46.05 25.63 5.05
CA ARG A 103 -46.91 26.04 6.17
C ARG A 103 -47.08 24.95 7.24
N ALA A 104 -46.99 23.67 6.86
CA ALA A 104 -47.06 22.56 7.80
C ALA A 104 -45.74 22.40 8.59
N VAL A 105 -44.60 22.68 7.95
CA VAL A 105 -43.28 22.62 8.60
C VAL A 105 -43.15 23.69 9.70
N ILE A 106 -43.62 24.92 9.45
CA ILE A 106 -43.64 25.97 10.50
C ILE A 106 -44.51 25.55 11.70
N ALA A 107 -45.68 24.95 11.45
CA ALA A 107 -46.59 24.56 12.52
C ALA A 107 -46.01 23.45 13.42
N ILE A 108 -45.27 22.49 12.85
CA ILE A 108 -44.64 21.40 13.61
C ILE A 108 -43.48 21.93 14.46
N VAL A 109 -42.66 22.83 13.93
CA VAL A 109 -41.54 23.44 14.67
C VAL A 109 -42.03 24.26 15.86
N LEU A 110 -43.16 24.95 15.74
CA LEU A 110 -43.76 25.71 16.84
C LEU A 110 -44.35 24.82 17.94
N VAL A 111 -44.91 23.66 17.59
CA VAL A 111 -45.46 22.70 18.57
C VAL A 111 -44.35 21.97 19.33
N VAL A 112 -43.28 21.56 18.64
CA VAL A 112 -42.14 20.88 19.28
C VAL A 112 -41.37 21.83 20.20
N GLY A 113 -41.19 23.09 19.80
CA GLY A 113 -40.57 24.11 20.65
C GLY A 113 -41.40 24.43 21.91
N PHE A 114 -42.73 24.39 21.81
CA PHE A 114 -43.62 24.65 22.95
C PHE A 114 -43.65 23.48 23.95
N VAL A 115 -43.51 22.24 23.48
CA VAL A 115 -43.45 21.04 24.34
C VAL A 115 -42.13 20.95 25.11
N TRP A 116 -41.02 21.37 24.50
CA TRP A 116 -39.71 21.38 25.15
C TRP A 116 -39.60 22.48 26.23
N TYR A 117 -40.31 23.59 26.07
CA TYR A 117 -40.31 24.71 27.02
C TYR A 117 -41.20 24.50 28.26
N MET A 118 -42.08 23.48 28.27
CA MET A 118 -43.13 23.29 29.30
C MET A 118 -42.95 22.07 30.20
N LEU A 119 -41.81 21.38 30.16
CA LEU A 119 -41.53 20.27 31.07
C LEU A 119 -40.57 20.72 32.20
N PRO A 120 -40.95 20.57 33.48
CA PRO A 120 -40.10 20.92 34.60
C PRO A 120 -39.01 19.86 34.86
N ASP A 121 -37.81 20.33 35.19
CA ASP A 121 -36.68 19.52 35.67
C ASP A 121 -36.99 18.89 37.02
N ASP A 122 -37.06 17.56 37.09
CA ASP A 122 -37.05 16.83 38.35
C ASP A 122 -35.68 16.16 38.60
N SER A 123 -35.09 16.63 39.69
CA SER A 123 -33.95 16.12 40.43
C SER A 123 -34.01 14.63 40.74
N TYR A 124 -32.88 13.92 40.63
CA TYR A 124 -32.62 12.74 41.46
C TYR A 124 -31.24 12.78 42.12
N THR A 125 -31.30 12.71 43.44
CA THR A 125 -30.23 12.73 44.43
C THR A 125 -29.47 11.43 44.52
N ALA A 126 -28.21 11.56 44.94
CA ALA A 126 -27.28 10.53 45.33
C ALA A 126 -27.78 9.57 46.44
N VAL A 127 -27.32 8.32 46.38
CA VAL A 127 -27.24 7.39 47.51
C VAL A 127 -25.84 6.76 47.51
N GLY A 128 -25.08 6.96 48.61
CA GLY A 128 -23.78 6.34 48.86
C GLY A 128 -23.91 4.90 49.39
N VAL A 129 -22.84 4.07 49.33
CA VAL A 129 -21.86 3.72 50.40
C VAL A 129 -21.45 2.24 50.12
N PRO A 130 -20.30 1.63 50.54
CA PRO A 130 -19.09 2.13 51.22
C PRO A 130 -17.74 1.81 50.54
N SER A 131 -16.73 2.52 51.06
CA SER A 131 -15.29 2.23 51.05
C SER A 131 -14.91 0.95 51.79
N SER A 132 -13.97 0.18 51.24
CA SER A 132 -13.11 -0.73 52.00
C SER A 132 -11.66 -0.58 51.55
N THR A 133 -10.85 0.01 52.44
CA THR A 133 -9.40 0.03 52.45
C THR A 133 -8.84 -1.37 52.73
N VAL A 134 -7.86 -1.81 51.95
CA VAL A 134 -6.88 -2.83 52.37
C VAL A 134 -5.51 -2.37 51.90
N ASP A 135 -4.65 -2.09 52.86
CA ASP A 135 -3.21 -1.86 52.73
C ASP A 135 -2.51 -3.11 52.19
N GLY A 136 -1.49 -2.93 51.36
CA GLY A 136 -0.70 -4.05 50.84
C GLY A 136 0.51 -3.60 50.04
N GLU A 137 1.63 -3.56 50.75
CA GLU A 137 3.02 -3.31 50.37
C GLU A 137 3.45 -3.64 48.93
N GLY A 138 4.32 -2.77 48.40
CA GLY A 138 5.02 -2.99 47.15
C GLY A 138 6.13 -4.03 47.27
N GLU A 139 6.26 -4.88 46.26
CA GLU A 139 7.41 -5.73 46.05
C GLU A 139 7.97 -5.53 44.64
N LYS A 140 9.23 -5.08 44.59
CA LYS A 140 10.04 -4.97 43.38
C LYS A 140 10.42 -6.38 42.91
N VAL A 141 10.06 -6.75 41.68
CA VAL A 141 10.58 -7.96 41.05
C VAL A 141 11.79 -7.60 40.19
N GLU A 142 12.97 -7.96 40.72
CA GLU A 142 14.28 -7.90 40.08
C GLU A 142 14.46 -9.12 39.16
N TYR A 143 14.62 -8.91 37.84
CA TYR A 143 14.96 -9.99 36.91
C TYR A 143 16.43 -10.38 37.06
N LYS A 144 16.67 -11.55 37.64
CA LYS A 144 18.00 -12.16 37.77
C LYS A 144 18.51 -12.70 36.43
N LYS A 145 19.76 -12.31 36.15
CA LYS A 145 20.66 -12.72 35.08
C LYS A 145 21.02 -14.22 35.21
N GLY A 146 20.73 -15.04 34.20
CA GLY A 146 21.20 -16.43 34.12
C GLY A 146 22.69 -16.50 33.70
N PRO A 147 23.47 -17.49 34.20
CA PRO A 147 24.89 -17.60 33.90
C PRO A 147 25.15 -18.39 32.60
N GLY A 148 26.27 -18.07 31.96
CA GLY A 148 26.70 -18.61 30.68
C GLY A 148 27.47 -19.94 30.72
N VAL A 149 27.53 -20.53 29.53
CA VAL A 149 28.64 -21.25 28.86
C VAL A 149 29.51 -22.21 29.68
N ILE A 150 29.43 -23.50 29.32
CA ILE A 150 30.56 -24.46 29.38
C ILE A 150 30.53 -25.34 28.12
N ALA A 151 31.68 -25.45 27.43
CA ALA A 151 32.01 -26.45 26.40
C ALA A 151 33.37 -27.08 26.76
N PRO A 152 33.91 -28.06 26.00
CA PRO A 152 33.40 -29.41 25.76
C PRO A 152 34.42 -30.50 26.16
N GLY A 153 33.96 -31.75 26.32
CA GLY A 153 34.78 -32.92 26.63
C GLY A 153 35.29 -33.67 25.40
N THR A 154 36.58 -34.02 25.43
CA THR A 154 37.39 -34.75 24.45
C THR A 154 37.17 -36.27 24.47
N THR A 155 37.14 -36.92 23.31
CA THR A 155 37.62 -38.32 23.13
C THR A 155 38.19 -38.56 21.73
N LYS A 156 39.11 -39.52 21.68
CA LYS A 156 40.24 -39.70 20.73
C LYS A 156 39.92 -40.29 19.35
N GLU A 157 40.84 -39.92 18.47
CA GLU A 157 41.18 -40.31 17.09
C GLU A 157 41.51 -41.80 16.86
N LYS A 158 41.27 -42.26 15.62
CA LYS A 158 41.97 -43.39 14.97
C LYS A 158 42.00 -43.19 13.45
N ASP A 159 43.22 -43.14 12.90
CA ASP A 159 43.58 -42.98 11.48
C ASP A 159 43.10 -44.11 10.56
N THR A 160 42.88 -43.82 9.26
CA THR A 160 43.78 -44.21 8.12
C THR A 160 43.24 -43.77 6.73
N ALA A 161 44.01 -42.89 6.04
CA ALA A 161 44.29 -42.74 4.59
C ALA A 161 43.23 -42.29 3.54
N PRO A 162 43.66 -41.64 2.42
CA PRO A 162 43.00 -40.45 1.87
C PRO A 162 42.20 -40.70 0.58
N VAL A 163 41.08 -40.01 0.43
CA VAL A 163 40.39 -39.83 -0.86
C VAL A 163 40.05 -38.35 -1.05
N SER A 164 40.65 -37.80 -2.11
CA SER A 164 40.17 -36.74 -3.00
C SER A 164 39.20 -35.68 -2.41
N THR A 165 39.74 -34.47 -2.27
CA THR A 165 39.18 -33.15 -2.63
C THR A 165 37.67 -32.98 -2.88
N THR A 166 37.19 -31.82 -2.40
CA THR A 166 35.94 -31.06 -2.69
C THR A 166 34.66 -31.47 -2.00
N LEU A 167 34.44 -30.95 -0.78
CA LEU A 167 33.15 -30.45 -0.32
C LEU A 167 33.42 -29.24 0.59
N ALA A 168 33.71 -28.09 -0.04
CA ALA A 168 33.46 -26.82 0.63
C ALA A 168 31.92 -26.69 0.75
N ASN A 169 31.44 -26.30 1.93
CA ASN A 169 30.02 -26.09 2.24
C ASN A 169 29.19 -25.60 1.03
N THR A 170 28.42 -26.50 0.43
CA THR A 170 27.45 -26.24 -0.64
C THR A 170 26.08 -25.80 -0.10
N GLU A 171 25.94 -25.63 1.21
CA GLU A 171 24.72 -25.11 1.83
C GLU A 171 24.41 -23.71 1.28
N GLY A 172 23.32 -23.61 0.50
CA GLY A 172 22.81 -22.35 -0.05
C GLY A 172 23.09 -22.11 -1.54
N LEU A 173 23.79 -23.01 -2.25
CA LEU A 173 24.07 -22.91 -3.69
C LEU A 173 23.24 -23.85 -4.57
N THR A 174 22.38 -24.67 -3.97
CA THR A 174 21.52 -25.64 -4.68
C THR A 174 20.08 -25.15 -4.75
N SER A 175 19.45 -25.28 -5.92
CA SER A 175 18.02 -25.05 -6.11
C SER A 175 17.21 -26.34 -5.91
N VAL A 176 15.97 -26.21 -5.46
CA VAL A 176 15.00 -27.32 -5.43
C VAL A 176 14.24 -27.48 -6.76
N HIS A 177 14.37 -26.50 -7.67
CA HIS A 177 13.65 -26.45 -8.93
C HIS A 177 14.46 -27.00 -10.11
N CYS A 178 15.78 -26.87 -10.09
CA CYS A 178 16.67 -27.41 -11.11
C CYS A 178 18.10 -27.61 -10.59
N THR A 179 18.92 -28.32 -11.36
CA THR A 179 20.34 -28.58 -11.02
C THR A 179 21.32 -27.70 -11.77
N LEU A 180 20.89 -27.05 -12.86
CA LEU A 180 21.70 -26.19 -13.71
C LEU A 180 20.95 -24.90 -13.97
N GLY A 181 21.64 -23.77 -13.83
CA GLY A 181 21.10 -22.46 -14.19
C GLY A 181 20.97 -22.31 -15.71
N HIS A 182 20.17 -21.35 -16.12
CA HIS A 182 20.07 -20.89 -17.48
C HIS A 182 21.45 -20.43 -17.97
N PRO A 183 21.84 -20.72 -19.23
CA PRO A 183 23.15 -20.34 -19.75
C PRO A 183 23.49 -18.87 -19.49
N GLY A 184 24.68 -18.63 -18.90
CA GLY A 184 25.17 -17.30 -18.56
C GLY A 184 24.61 -16.67 -17.28
N LYS A 185 23.87 -17.43 -16.46
CA LYS A 185 23.36 -17.00 -15.16
C LYS A 185 23.74 -18.00 -14.06
N PRO A 186 24.10 -17.55 -12.85
CA PRO A 186 24.35 -18.45 -11.74
C PRO A 186 23.06 -19.19 -11.35
N LEU A 187 23.16 -20.43 -10.89
CA LEU A 187 21.97 -21.19 -10.46
C LEU A 187 21.19 -20.46 -9.37
N ILE A 188 21.89 -19.93 -8.36
CA ILE A 188 21.32 -19.18 -7.24
C ILE A 188 21.87 -17.76 -7.22
N GLN A 189 20.99 -16.81 -6.96
CA GLN A 189 21.35 -15.41 -6.78
C GLN A 189 20.53 -14.79 -5.64
N TYR A 190 21.17 -13.93 -4.85
CA TYR A 190 20.50 -13.18 -3.79
C TYR A 190 20.40 -11.71 -4.16
N ALA A 191 19.38 -11.03 -3.62
CA ALA A 191 19.25 -9.58 -3.68
C ALA A 191 18.75 -9.06 -2.33
N LEU A 192 19.32 -7.96 -1.86
CA LEU A 192 18.95 -7.30 -0.62
C LEU A 192 18.20 -6.00 -0.93
N MET A 193 17.00 -5.88 -0.39
CA MET A 193 16.20 -4.66 -0.50
C MET A 193 15.85 -4.13 0.88
N VAL A 194 16.25 -2.89 1.17
CA VAL A 194 15.88 -2.20 2.41
C VAL A 194 14.79 -1.17 2.09
N ASP A 195 13.60 -1.40 2.64
CA ASP A 195 12.50 -0.45 2.66
C ASP A 195 12.66 0.49 3.85
N ALA A 196 13.04 1.74 3.59
CA ALA A 196 13.14 2.78 4.60
C ALA A 196 11.83 3.59 4.66
N GLY A 197 10.81 2.96 5.25
CA GLY A 197 9.50 3.54 5.51
C GLY A 197 9.48 4.70 6.51
N SER A 198 8.35 5.41 6.55
CA SER A 198 8.14 6.54 7.48
C SER A 198 8.13 6.11 8.95
N THR A 199 7.47 5.00 9.28
CA THR A 199 7.26 4.52 10.65
C THR A 199 8.24 3.43 11.09
N GLY A 200 9.01 2.88 10.17
CA GLY A 200 9.94 1.78 10.41
C GLY A 200 10.81 1.52 9.18
N SER A 201 11.82 0.66 9.32
CA SER A 201 12.65 0.19 8.21
C SER A 201 12.68 -1.34 8.19
N ARG A 202 12.72 -1.94 7.01
CA ARG A 202 12.70 -3.40 6.84
C ARG A 202 13.75 -3.84 5.84
N ILE A 203 14.22 -5.07 5.99
CA ILE A 203 15.03 -5.73 4.96
C ILE A 203 14.32 -6.96 4.43
N HIS A 204 14.47 -7.16 3.13
CA HIS A 204 14.14 -8.37 2.41
C HIS A 204 15.44 -8.97 1.88
N VAL A 205 15.74 -10.19 2.28
CA VAL A 205 16.81 -11.01 1.73
C VAL A 205 16.15 -12.02 0.80
N TYR A 206 16.12 -11.70 -0.49
CA TYR A 206 15.53 -12.56 -1.48
C TYR A 206 16.54 -13.57 -2.01
N ARG A 207 16.08 -14.80 -2.18
CA ARG A 207 16.82 -15.88 -2.82
C ARG A 207 16.09 -16.27 -4.11
N PHE A 208 16.77 -16.16 -5.24
CA PHE A 208 16.25 -16.51 -6.56
C PHE A 208 17.02 -17.69 -7.14
N ASN A 209 16.33 -18.46 -7.98
CA ASN A 209 16.96 -19.37 -8.93
C ASN A 209 16.85 -18.83 -10.36
N HIS A 210 17.81 -19.22 -11.20
CA HIS A 210 17.77 -19.00 -12.64
C HIS A 210 17.55 -20.31 -13.38
N CYS A 211 16.58 -21.13 -12.98
CA CYS A 211 16.21 -22.31 -13.77
C CYS A 211 15.66 -21.94 -15.17
N LYS A 212 15.25 -20.69 -15.33
CA LYS A 212 14.77 -20.05 -16.56
C LYS A 212 15.56 -18.76 -16.79
N GLU A 213 15.30 -18.09 -17.91
CA GLU A 213 15.94 -16.82 -18.25
C GLU A 213 15.63 -15.72 -17.23
N SER A 214 14.38 -15.63 -16.77
CA SER A 214 13.98 -14.68 -15.72
C SER A 214 14.14 -15.31 -14.32
N PRO A 215 14.54 -14.52 -13.31
CA PRO A 215 14.72 -15.01 -11.95
C PRO A 215 13.39 -15.48 -11.33
N GLU A 216 13.42 -16.68 -10.74
CA GLU A 216 12.31 -17.26 -9.99
C GLU A 216 12.60 -17.21 -8.48
N LEU A 217 11.74 -16.55 -7.72
CA LEU A 217 11.86 -16.43 -6.27
C LEU A 217 11.73 -17.82 -5.62
N GLU A 218 12.71 -18.20 -4.80
CA GLU A 218 12.70 -19.43 -4.01
C GLU A 218 12.38 -19.18 -2.54
N ASP A 219 12.87 -18.07 -1.97
CA ASP A 219 12.71 -17.78 -0.55
C ASP A 219 12.85 -16.28 -0.24
N GLU A 220 12.23 -15.85 0.85
CA GLU A 220 12.33 -14.51 1.42
C GLU A 220 12.60 -14.60 2.93
N ILE A 221 13.71 -13.99 3.36
CA ILE A 221 13.90 -13.68 4.78
C ILE A 221 13.59 -12.21 4.99
N PHE A 222 12.67 -11.94 5.92
CA PHE A 222 12.13 -10.62 6.19
C PHE A 222 12.33 -10.21 7.64
N LEU A 223 12.78 -8.96 7.87
CA LEU A 223 12.89 -8.38 9.21
C LEU A 223 12.46 -6.91 9.23
N PRO A 224 11.41 -6.55 9.99
CA PRO A 224 11.03 -5.16 10.25
C PRO A 224 11.71 -4.60 11.51
N THR A 225 11.92 -3.28 11.54
CA THR A 225 12.43 -2.50 12.68
C THR A 225 11.70 -1.18 12.81
N LYS A 226 11.76 -0.58 14.00
CA LYS A 226 11.25 0.77 14.31
C LYS A 226 12.27 1.50 15.20
N PRO A 227 12.35 2.85 15.13
CA PRO A 227 11.60 3.72 14.21
C PRO A 227 12.21 3.75 12.79
N GLY A 228 11.58 4.47 11.86
CA GLY A 228 12.11 4.66 10.51
C GLY A 228 13.16 5.77 10.43
N LEU A 229 13.86 5.89 9.29
CA LEU A 229 14.93 6.89 9.08
C LEU A 229 14.47 8.34 9.34
N SER A 230 13.21 8.64 9.08
CA SER A 230 12.65 9.99 9.27
C SER A 230 12.63 10.45 10.74
N SER A 231 12.79 9.54 11.70
CA SER A 231 12.85 9.83 13.13
C SER A 231 14.21 10.36 13.61
N TYR A 232 15.20 10.43 12.71
CA TYR A 232 16.54 10.96 12.98
C TYR A 232 16.85 12.19 12.12
N PRO A 233 16.00 13.23 12.11
CA PRO A 233 16.14 14.35 11.17
C PRO A 233 17.44 15.13 11.32
N ASP A 234 18.03 15.11 12.52
CA ASP A 234 19.21 15.89 12.87
C ASP A 234 20.45 15.02 13.20
N ASP A 235 20.32 13.68 13.15
CA ASP A 235 21.41 12.72 13.40
C ASP A 235 21.53 11.67 12.27
N PRO A 236 22.17 12.01 11.14
CA PRO A 236 22.33 11.09 10.00
C PRO A 236 23.11 9.81 10.31
N GLU A 237 24.07 9.87 11.26
CA GLU A 237 24.90 8.72 11.60
C GLU A 237 24.11 7.69 12.41
N GLU A 238 23.27 8.16 13.34
CA GLU A 238 22.36 7.28 14.07
C GLU A 238 21.27 6.70 13.16
N ALA A 239 20.77 7.50 12.21
CA ALA A 239 19.87 7.00 11.16
C ALA A 239 20.50 5.81 10.41
N ALA A 240 21.76 5.94 9.99
CA ALA A 240 22.47 4.87 9.28
C ALA A 240 22.70 3.63 10.18
N LYS A 241 23.11 3.82 11.44
CA LYS A 241 23.30 2.72 12.41
C LYS A 241 22.02 1.96 12.74
N SER A 242 20.87 2.62 12.71
CA SER A 242 19.58 1.95 12.95
C SER A 242 19.31 0.80 11.97
N LEU A 243 19.97 0.80 10.79
CA LEU A 243 19.86 -0.27 9.79
C LEU A 243 20.83 -1.44 10.03
N ASP A 244 21.72 -1.37 11.02
CA ASP A 244 22.73 -2.41 11.27
C ASP A 244 22.10 -3.76 11.58
N ILE A 245 21.07 -3.77 12.42
CA ILE A 245 20.36 -5.00 12.79
C ILE A 245 19.78 -5.72 11.56
N LEU A 246 19.39 -4.96 10.53
CA LEU A 246 18.88 -5.48 9.27
C LEU A 246 20.01 -6.10 8.43
N MET A 247 21.13 -5.39 8.31
CA MET A 247 22.27 -5.85 7.53
C MET A 247 23.02 -7.01 8.20
N ASP A 248 23.01 -7.07 9.53
CA ASP A 248 23.56 -8.18 10.31
C ASP A 248 22.76 -9.47 10.10
N LEU A 249 21.45 -9.37 9.84
CA LEU A 249 20.65 -10.51 9.39
C LEU A 249 21.10 -10.95 8.00
N ALA A 250 21.23 -10.03 7.04
CA ALA A 250 21.69 -10.36 5.69
C ALA A 250 23.07 -11.04 5.68
N LEU A 251 24.01 -10.57 6.50
CA LEU A 251 25.33 -11.21 6.67
C LEU A 251 25.25 -12.68 7.11
N LYS A 252 24.31 -12.99 8.01
CA LYS A 252 24.10 -14.35 8.53
C LYS A 252 23.35 -15.23 7.55
N SER A 253 22.44 -14.65 6.77
CA SER A 253 21.54 -15.36 5.86
C SER A 253 22.16 -15.68 4.50
N VAL A 254 23.00 -14.79 3.96
CA VAL A 254 23.62 -15.00 2.64
C VAL A 254 24.92 -15.79 2.80
N PRO A 255 25.18 -16.84 1.98
CA PRO A 255 26.46 -17.54 1.98
C PRO A 255 27.65 -16.60 1.74
N VAL A 256 28.74 -16.77 2.49
CA VAL A 256 29.94 -15.90 2.42
C VAL A 256 30.51 -15.79 1.01
N SER A 257 30.45 -16.87 0.22
CA SER A 257 30.90 -16.89 -1.18
C SER A 257 30.08 -15.97 -2.09
N LEU A 258 28.82 -15.68 -1.74
CA LEU A 258 27.90 -14.86 -2.53
C LEU A 258 27.81 -13.40 -2.06
N HIS A 259 28.42 -13.03 -0.93
CA HIS A 259 28.35 -11.67 -0.38
C HIS A 259 28.74 -10.61 -1.42
N LYS A 260 29.85 -10.81 -2.13
CA LYS A 260 30.34 -9.88 -3.16
C LYS A 260 29.51 -9.84 -4.45
N CYS A 261 28.60 -10.79 -4.62
CA CYS A 261 27.70 -10.89 -5.77
C CYS A 261 26.23 -10.59 -5.43
N THR A 262 25.96 -10.19 -4.20
CA THR A 262 24.61 -9.97 -3.70
C THR A 262 24.35 -8.47 -3.63
N PRO A 263 23.69 -7.86 -4.63
CA PRO A 263 23.41 -6.44 -4.62
C PRO A 263 22.54 -6.04 -3.42
N VAL A 264 22.83 -4.86 -2.87
CA VAL A 264 21.98 -4.21 -1.89
C VAL A 264 21.50 -2.85 -2.38
N ALA A 265 20.22 -2.59 -2.18
CA ALA A 265 19.62 -1.28 -2.39
C ALA A 265 18.81 -0.85 -1.15
N VAL A 266 18.83 0.45 -0.88
CA VAL A 266 18.02 1.11 0.14
C VAL A 266 17.14 2.12 -0.56
N LYS A 267 15.82 1.96 -0.46
CA LYS A 267 14.88 2.93 -0.98
C LYS A 267 14.04 3.49 0.16
N ALA A 268 14.16 4.80 0.36
CA ALA A 268 13.33 5.54 1.30
C ALA A 268 12.04 6.01 0.61
N THR A 269 10.93 6.02 1.35
CA THR A 269 9.62 6.41 0.84
C THR A 269 9.25 7.85 1.21
N ALA A 270 7.98 8.21 1.07
CA ALA A 270 7.44 9.56 1.30
C ALA A 270 7.88 10.20 2.64
N GLY A 271 8.00 9.43 3.71
CA GLY A 271 8.36 9.96 5.03
C GLY A 271 9.71 10.70 5.05
N LEU A 272 10.71 10.19 4.32
CA LEU A 272 12.00 10.87 4.24
C LEU A 272 11.92 12.12 3.35
N ARG A 273 11.08 12.14 2.31
CA ARG A 273 10.86 13.33 1.46
C ARG A 273 10.32 14.52 2.27
N LEU A 274 9.43 14.24 3.23
CA LEU A 274 8.77 15.25 4.07
C LEU A 274 9.74 15.99 5.02
N LEU A 275 10.94 15.46 5.27
CA LEU A 275 11.97 16.16 6.08
C LEU A 275 12.62 17.36 5.35
N GLY A 276 12.41 17.47 4.05
CA GLY A 276 13.05 18.46 3.19
C GLY A 276 14.43 18.02 2.70
N GLN A 277 14.77 18.46 1.49
CA GLN A 277 15.89 17.99 0.68
C GLN A 277 17.22 17.85 1.46
N VAL A 278 17.61 18.90 2.21
CA VAL A 278 18.90 18.93 2.91
C VAL A 278 19.02 17.83 3.97
N LYS A 279 17.97 17.59 4.76
CA LYS A 279 18.00 16.59 5.83
C LYS A 279 17.98 15.18 5.23
N SER A 280 17.11 14.96 4.25
CA SER A 280 17.00 13.68 3.55
C SER A 280 18.32 13.29 2.87
N GLU A 281 18.96 14.20 2.13
CA GLU A 281 20.24 13.93 1.46
C GLU A 281 21.37 13.61 2.45
N ARG A 282 21.41 14.27 3.61
CA ARG A 282 22.40 13.96 4.66
C ARG A 282 22.24 12.55 5.20
N ILE A 283 21.00 12.12 5.47
CA ILE A 283 20.68 10.77 5.93
C ILE A 283 21.07 9.73 4.86
N LEU A 284 20.65 9.92 3.61
CA LEU A 284 20.99 8.99 2.52
C LEU A 284 22.49 8.86 2.31
N LYS A 285 23.24 9.97 2.44
CA LYS A 285 24.70 9.95 2.34
C LYS A 285 25.35 9.15 3.47
N ALA A 286 24.87 9.29 4.69
CA ALA A 286 25.36 8.51 5.83
C ALA A 286 25.06 7.01 5.66
N VAL A 287 23.84 6.66 5.22
CA VAL A 287 23.44 5.28 4.90
C VAL A 287 24.35 4.68 3.83
N ARG A 288 24.56 5.39 2.71
CA ARG A 288 25.47 4.97 1.64
C ARG A 288 26.88 4.73 2.15
N HIS A 289 27.45 5.70 2.86
CA HIS A 289 28.81 5.61 3.40
C HIS A 289 28.96 4.38 4.32
N ARG A 290 27.96 4.15 5.18
CA ARG A 290 27.95 3.01 6.09
C ARG A 290 27.89 1.67 5.34
N PHE A 291 27.02 1.55 4.35
CA PHE A 291 26.87 0.31 3.58
C PHE A 291 28.15 -0.02 2.80
N GLU A 292 28.78 0.99 2.19
CA GLU A 292 30.03 0.84 1.43
C GLU A 292 31.26 0.52 2.30
N THR A 293 31.25 0.84 3.60
CA THR A 293 32.42 0.71 4.49
C THR A 293 32.32 -0.41 5.51
N VAL A 294 31.11 -0.79 5.94
CA VAL A 294 30.90 -1.78 7.00
C VAL A 294 30.53 -3.16 6.44
N TYR A 295 29.85 -3.21 5.29
CA TYR A 295 29.26 -4.44 4.76
C TYR A 295 29.91 -4.88 3.43
N PRO A 296 29.98 -6.19 3.15
CA PRO A 296 30.65 -6.74 1.96
C PRO A 296 29.77 -6.77 0.69
N PHE A 297 28.50 -6.35 0.80
CA PHE A 297 27.53 -6.39 -0.28
C PHE A 297 27.73 -5.23 -1.26
N PRO A 298 27.83 -5.46 -2.57
CA PRO A 298 27.91 -4.38 -3.54
C PRO A 298 26.63 -3.54 -3.52
N LEU A 299 26.79 -2.23 -3.34
CA LEU A 299 25.69 -1.30 -3.47
C LEU A 299 25.28 -1.17 -4.93
N VAL A 300 23.99 -1.16 -5.23
CA VAL A 300 23.52 -0.94 -6.62
C VAL A 300 24.07 0.39 -7.14
N ALA A 301 24.74 0.33 -8.29
CA ALA A 301 25.51 1.46 -8.82
C ALA A 301 24.62 2.67 -9.12
N ARG A 302 23.45 2.43 -9.72
CA ARG A 302 22.40 3.42 -9.92
C ARG A 302 21.36 3.26 -8.84
N ASP A 303 20.98 4.37 -8.22
CA ASP A 303 19.87 4.40 -7.28
C ASP A 303 19.98 3.44 -6.07
N GLY A 304 21.19 3.01 -5.70
CA GLY A 304 21.39 2.07 -4.59
C GLY A 304 21.08 2.60 -3.19
N VAL A 305 21.12 3.92 -2.98
CA VAL A 305 20.56 4.57 -1.78
C VAL A 305 19.88 5.85 -2.23
N VAL A 306 18.56 5.82 -2.33
CA VAL A 306 17.75 6.93 -2.84
C VAL A 306 16.43 7.05 -2.11
N ILE A 307 15.78 8.19 -2.32
CA ILE A 307 14.34 8.28 -2.15
C ILE A 307 13.73 7.81 -3.47
N MET A 308 12.95 6.74 -3.42
CA MET A 308 12.20 6.27 -4.58
C MET A 308 11.17 7.31 -5.01
N ASP A 309 10.77 7.36 -6.27
CA ASP A 309 9.58 8.11 -6.70
C ASP A 309 8.31 7.35 -6.29
N GLY A 310 7.22 8.05 -5.95
CA GLY A 310 5.94 7.40 -5.65
C GLY A 310 5.38 6.64 -6.86
N LYS A 311 5.70 7.10 -8.07
CA LYS A 311 5.41 6.38 -9.32
C LYS A 311 6.06 5.01 -9.37
N ASP A 312 7.35 4.95 -9.07
CA ASP A 312 8.12 3.70 -9.08
C ASP A 312 7.66 2.76 -7.97
N GLU A 313 7.37 3.31 -6.78
CA GLU A 313 6.83 2.57 -5.64
C GLU A 313 5.55 1.80 -6.02
N GLY A 314 4.58 2.48 -6.63
CA GLY A 314 3.35 1.85 -7.10
C GLY A 314 3.60 0.77 -8.17
N VAL A 315 4.42 1.06 -9.18
CA VAL A 315 4.69 0.12 -10.28
C VAL A 315 5.42 -1.13 -9.80
N TYR A 316 6.43 -0.99 -8.92
CA TYR A 316 7.12 -2.15 -8.36
C TYR A 316 6.21 -2.99 -7.45
N ALA A 317 5.27 -2.36 -6.73
CA ALA A 317 4.27 -3.09 -5.97
C ALA A 317 3.31 -3.87 -6.89
N TRP A 318 2.92 -3.27 -8.02
CA TRP A 318 2.12 -3.94 -9.04
C TRP A 318 2.85 -5.14 -9.65
N ILE A 319 4.15 -5.01 -9.94
CA ILE A 319 5.00 -6.13 -10.40
C ILE A 319 5.02 -7.23 -9.35
N THR A 320 5.24 -6.88 -8.08
CA THR A 320 5.28 -7.85 -6.97
C THR A 320 4.00 -8.68 -6.89
N VAL A 321 2.84 -8.04 -6.84
CA VAL A 321 1.56 -8.74 -6.72
C VAL A 321 1.31 -9.61 -7.95
N ASN A 322 1.46 -9.07 -9.16
CA ASN A 322 1.18 -9.84 -10.38
C ASN A 322 2.21 -10.94 -10.65
N TYR A 323 3.45 -10.77 -10.19
CA TYR A 323 4.47 -11.83 -10.20
C TYR A 323 4.08 -12.98 -9.26
N LEU A 324 3.70 -12.66 -8.02
CA LEU A 324 3.33 -13.66 -7.01
C LEU A 324 2.03 -14.40 -7.39
N LEU A 325 1.09 -13.72 -8.04
CA LEU A 325 -0.12 -14.34 -8.60
C LEU A 325 0.14 -15.17 -9.88
N GLY A 326 1.32 -15.03 -10.48
CA GLY A 326 1.67 -15.72 -11.73
C GLY A 326 1.13 -15.06 -13.00
N ASN A 327 0.52 -13.87 -12.90
CA ASN A 327 -0.06 -13.12 -14.03
C ASN A 327 1.00 -12.59 -15.02
N LEU A 328 2.26 -12.55 -14.60
CA LEU A 328 3.40 -12.12 -15.43
C LEU A 328 4.20 -13.29 -16.03
N LYS A 329 3.71 -14.54 -15.89
CA LYS A 329 4.43 -15.73 -16.36
C LYS A 329 3.92 -16.21 -17.72
N GLY A 330 4.84 -16.78 -18.51
CA GLY A 330 4.53 -17.47 -19.77
C GLY A 330 4.53 -16.56 -20.99
N SER A 331 4.25 -17.16 -22.16
CA SER A 331 4.21 -16.45 -23.45
C SER A 331 2.86 -15.79 -23.75
N THR A 332 1.84 -16.06 -22.94
CA THR A 332 0.49 -15.51 -23.07
C THR A 332 0.27 -14.45 -22.01
N LYS A 333 -0.14 -13.25 -22.43
CA LYS A 333 -0.48 -12.17 -21.50
C LYS A 333 -1.77 -12.52 -20.75
N HIS A 334 -1.69 -12.56 -19.43
CA HIS A 334 -2.83 -12.79 -18.54
C HIS A 334 -3.43 -11.46 -18.05
N PRO A 335 -4.73 -11.44 -17.70
CA PRO A 335 -5.30 -10.35 -16.91
C PRO A 335 -4.51 -10.11 -15.63
N THR A 336 -4.37 -8.84 -15.26
CA THR A 336 -3.58 -8.42 -14.10
C THR A 336 -4.48 -7.90 -12.99
N ALA A 337 -4.02 -8.01 -11.75
CA ALA A 337 -4.67 -7.43 -10.59
C ALA A 337 -4.27 -5.95 -10.43
N ALA A 338 -5.19 -5.14 -9.90
CA ALA A 338 -4.90 -3.80 -9.43
C ALA A 338 -4.28 -3.84 -8.03
N ILE A 339 -3.46 -2.86 -7.71
CA ILE A 339 -2.87 -2.69 -6.39
C ILE A 339 -3.23 -1.35 -5.78
N PHE A 340 -3.41 -1.37 -4.46
CA PHE A 340 -3.66 -0.22 -3.60
C PHE A 340 -2.75 -0.32 -2.38
N ASP A 341 -1.76 0.55 -2.29
CA ASP A 341 -0.86 0.63 -1.14
C ASP A 341 -1.23 1.85 -0.29
N LEU A 342 -1.48 1.65 1.00
CA LEU A 342 -1.65 2.74 1.95
C LEU A 342 -0.47 2.76 2.91
N GLY A 343 0.51 3.59 2.58
CA GLY A 343 1.64 3.89 3.45
C GLY A 343 1.33 4.96 4.49
N GLY A 344 2.35 5.35 5.27
CA GLY A 344 2.20 6.42 6.26
C GLY A 344 2.16 7.83 5.65
N GLY A 345 2.96 8.08 4.61
CA GLY A 345 3.11 9.39 3.98
C GLY A 345 2.36 9.58 2.66
N SER A 346 2.03 8.49 1.97
CA SER A 346 1.34 8.49 0.68
C SER A 346 0.47 7.24 0.53
N THR A 347 -0.40 7.26 -0.48
CA THR A 347 -1.10 6.07 -0.98
C THR A 347 -0.90 5.96 -2.49
N GLN A 348 -0.78 4.74 -2.98
CA GLN A 348 -0.50 4.44 -4.38
C GLN A 348 -1.62 3.55 -4.95
N ILE A 349 -1.94 3.80 -6.21
CA ILE A 349 -2.89 3.03 -7.01
C ILE A 349 -2.25 2.72 -8.36
N VAL A 350 -2.26 1.44 -8.75
CA VAL A 350 -1.80 1.01 -10.07
C VAL A 350 -2.70 -0.08 -10.62
N PHE A 351 -3.14 0.07 -11.87
CA PHE A 351 -3.94 -0.94 -12.57
C PHE A 351 -3.75 -0.85 -14.08
N GLU A 352 -4.07 -1.92 -14.78
CA GLU A 352 -4.09 -1.97 -16.24
C GLU A 352 -5.53 -1.77 -16.74
N PRO A 353 -5.94 -0.55 -17.12
CA PRO A 353 -7.30 -0.31 -17.60
C PRO A 353 -7.56 -0.99 -18.93
N SER A 354 -8.78 -1.53 -19.08
CA SER A 354 -9.34 -1.95 -20.36
C SER A 354 -10.34 -0.91 -20.84
N PHE A 355 -10.17 -0.41 -22.06
CA PHE A 355 -11.06 0.58 -22.66
C PHE A 355 -11.90 -0.05 -23.77
N ILE A 356 -13.17 0.36 -23.85
CA ILE A 356 -14.08 0.02 -24.93
C ILE A 356 -13.97 1.13 -26.00
N ASP A 357 -14.30 0.82 -27.26
CA ASP A 357 -14.48 1.79 -28.35
C ASP A 357 -13.26 2.66 -28.73
N GLY A 358 -12.05 2.22 -28.39
CA GLY A 358 -10.81 2.87 -28.84
C GLY A 358 -10.30 4.00 -27.94
N ASP A 359 -10.95 4.24 -26.81
CA ASP A 359 -10.42 5.10 -25.76
C ASP A 359 -9.08 4.56 -25.23
N GLN A 360 -8.25 5.46 -24.71
CA GLN A 360 -6.92 5.13 -24.19
C GLN A 360 -6.59 5.99 -22.97
N LEU A 361 -5.60 5.54 -22.20
CA LEU A 361 -4.98 6.38 -21.18
C LEU A 361 -4.49 7.68 -21.80
N ALA A 362 -4.86 8.79 -21.16
CA ALA A 362 -4.34 10.09 -21.51
C ALA A 362 -2.82 10.13 -21.38
N GLU A 363 -2.15 10.80 -22.31
CA GLU A 363 -0.70 11.04 -22.21
C GLU A 363 -0.38 11.91 -21.00
N GLY A 364 0.74 11.62 -20.34
CA GLY A 364 1.21 12.38 -19.20
C GLY A 364 1.76 11.49 -18.10
N GLU A 365 1.82 12.03 -16.89
CA GLU A 365 2.52 11.41 -15.77
C GLU A 365 1.84 10.11 -15.30
N HIS A 366 0.52 10.01 -15.40
CA HIS A 366 -0.27 8.86 -14.94
C HIS A 366 -0.19 7.63 -15.85
N LYS A 367 0.21 7.79 -17.12
CA LYS A 367 0.36 6.69 -18.07
C LYS A 367 1.77 6.10 -17.93
N TYR A 368 1.84 4.79 -17.74
CA TYR A 368 3.11 4.07 -17.63
C TYR A 368 3.18 2.88 -18.57
N GLU A 369 4.15 2.88 -19.46
CA GLU A 369 4.47 1.73 -20.32
C GLU A 369 5.51 0.85 -19.60
N LEU A 370 5.06 -0.30 -19.09
CA LEU A 370 5.94 -1.29 -18.48
C LEU A 370 6.23 -2.41 -19.49
N LYS A 371 7.51 -2.67 -19.76
CA LYS A 371 7.95 -3.86 -20.48
C LYS A 371 8.42 -4.90 -19.48
N TYR A 372 7.80 -6.08 -19.50
CA TYR A 372 8.13 -7.19 -18.62
C TYR A 372 8.07 -8.50 -19.43
N GLY A 373 9.20 -9.19 -19.53
CA GLY A 373 9.36 -10.28 -20.50
C GLY A 373 9.07 -9.81 -21.92
N ASP A 374 8.27 -10.59 -22.66
CA ASP A 374 7.84 -10.28 -24.03
C ASP A 374 6.56 -9.40 -24.09
N HIS A 375 6.09 -8.89 -22.95
CA HIS A 375 4.82 -8.18 -22.85
C HIS A 375 5.02 -6.71 -22.50
N THR A 376 4.15 -5.88 -23.09
CA THR A 376 4.00 -4.46 -22.74
C THR A 376 2.66 -4.28 -22.03
N TYR A 377 2.71 -3.64 -20.87
CA TYR A 377 1.57 -3.33 -20.02
C TYR A 377 1.39 -1.82 -19.98
N MET A 378 0.19 -1.36 -20.28
CA MET A 378 -0.17 0.06 -20.22
C MET A 378 -0.88 0.33 -18.91
N LEU A 379 -0.12 0.77 -17.92
CA LEU A 379 -0.61 0.96 -16.56
C LEU A 379 -1.08 2.40 -16.35
N TYR A 380 -2.22 2.55 -15.69
CA TYR A 380 -2.48 3.74 -14.91
C TYR A 380 -1.67 3.63 -13.61
N GLN A 381 -0.97 4.69 -13.24
CA GLN A 381 -0.30 4.79 -11.96
C GLN A 381 -0.51 6.17 -11.34
N HIS A 382 -0.70 6.21 -10.03
CA HIS A 382 -0.57 7.45 -9.29
C HIS A 382 -0.18 7.24 -7.83
N SER A 383 0.47 8.26 -7.26
CA SER A 383 0.89 8.31 -5.87
C SER A 383 0.41 9.63 -5.24
N TYR A 384 -0.52 9.54 -4.30
CA TYR A 384 -1.05 10.68 -3.57
C TYR A 384 -0.17 10.98 -2.35
N LEU A 385 0.84 11.84 -2.55
CA LEU A 385 1.67 12.33 -1.45
C LEU A 385 0.83 13.17 -0.47
N GLY A 386 0.98 12.93 0.82
CA GLY A 386 0.18 13.57 1.87
C GLY A 386 -1.11 12.84 2.21
N TYR A 387 -1.49 11.81 1.45
CA TYR A 387 -2.70 11.01 1.68
C TYR A 387 -2.42 9.61 2.25
N GLY A 388 -1.19 9.38 2.75
CA GLY A 388 -0.92 8.21 3.58
C GLY A 388 -1.64 8.32 4.93
N LEU A 389 -1.81 7.20 5.65
CA LEU A 389 -2.66 7.16 6.83
C LEU A 389 -2.21 8.17 7.90
N MET A 390 -0.90 8.30 8.16
CA MET A 390 -0.39 9.23 9.18
C MET A 390 -0.57 10.69 8.77
N GLU A 391 -0.40 11.01 7.49
CA GLU A 391 -0.66 12.36 6.97
C GLU A 391 -2.15 12.68 6.94
N ALA A 392 -3.01 11.71 6.62
CA ALA A 392 -4.46 11.86 6.73
C ALA A 392 -4.90 12.17 8.16
N ARG A 393 -4.34 11.49 9.17
CA ARG A 393 -4.58 11.83 10.59
C ARG A 393 -4.22 13.30 10.87
N LYS A 394 -3.10 13.80 10.36
CA LYS A 394 -2.69 15.21 10.53
C LYS A 394 -3.66 16.16 9.82
N GLN A 395 -4.05 15.85 8.58
CA GLN A 395 -4.97 16.68 7.80
C GLN A 395 -6.36 16.77 8.45
N ILE A 396 -6.88 15.67 8.99
CA ILE A 396 -8.15 15.63 9.73
C ILE A 396 -8.09 16.56 10.95
N LYS A 397 -7.04 16.44 11.77
CA LYS A 397 -6.83 17.28 12.96
C LYS A 397 -6.66 18.76 12.59
N GLU A 398 -5.89 19.04 11.54
CA GLU A 398 -5.68 20.39 11.02
C GLU A 398 -6.97 21.02 10.50
N TYR A 399 -7.83 20.24 9.81
CA TYR A 399 -9.13 20.71 9.36
C TYR A 399 -10.04 21.07 10.53
N MET A 400 -10.09 20.24 11.57
CA MET A 400 -10.84 20.54 12.80
C MET A 400 -10.35 21.81 13.49
N TRP A 401 -9.03 22.02 13.51
CA TRP A 401 -8.43 23.26 14.02
C TRP A 401 -8.84 24.49 13.22
N LYS A 402 -8.80 24.44 11.88
CA LYS A 402 -9.21 25.55 11.02
C LYS A 402 -10.69 25.90 11.17
N LEU A 403 -11.57 24.89 11.17
CA LEU A 403 -13.01 25.10 11.37
C LEU A 403 -13.32 25.82 12.69
N HIS A 404 -12.62 25.45 13.76
CA HIS A 404 -12.80 26.10 15.05
C HIS A 404 -12.44 27.59 15.00
N ARG A 405 -11.39 27.96 14.26
CA ARG A 405 -10.92 29.36 14.16
C ARG A 405 -11.72 30.22 13.19
N GLU A 406 -12.23 29.65 12.10
CA GLU A 406 -13.08 30.37 11.16
C GLU A 406 -14.48 30.65 11.73
N GLY A 407 -14.94 29.81 12.67
CA GLY A 407 -16.27 29.89 13.27
C GLY A 407 -16.38 30.68 14.58
N SER A 408 -15.28 31.19 15.16
CA SER A 408 -15.27 31.85 16.48
C SER A 408 -14.99 33.35 16.37
N ASP A 409 -16.01 34.18 16.65
CA ASP A 409 -15.85 35.65 16.73
C ASP A 409 -15.37 36.12 18.12
N VAL A 410 -15.43 35.28 19.16
CA VAL A 410 -14.90 35.55 20.52
C VAL A 410 -14.63 34.22 21.25
N ASP A 411 -13.50 34.15 21.99
CA ASP A 411 -13.05 33.12 22.98
C ASP A 411 -12.50 31.78 22.46
N THR A 412 -11.17 31.60 22.38
CA THR A 412 -10.24 31.15 23.45
C THR A 412 -10.56 29.81 24.14
N SER A 413 -11.51 29.00 23.66
CA SER A 413 -11.58 27.63 24.17
C SER A 413 -10.37 26.85 23.66
N ASP A 414 -9.44 26.51 24.56
CA ASP A 414 -8.29 25.64 24.28
C ASP A 414 -8.73 24.20 23.95
N LYS A 415 -10.01 23.94 23.62
CA LYS A 415 -10.57 22.62 23.38
C LYS A 415 -11.41 22.58 22.11
N ILE A 416 -11.18 21.56 21.27
CA ILE A 416 -11.92 21.34 20.03
C ILE A 416 -12.53 19.95 20.04
N ALA A 417 -13.84 19.90 19.85
CA ALA A 417 -14.58 18.65 19.69
C ALA A 417 -14.14 17.92 18.41
N HIS A 418 -13.82 16.64 18.52
CA HIS A 418 -13.33 15.80 17.43
C HIS A 418 -14.24 14.56 17.23
N PRO A 419 -15.09 14.54 16.18
CA PRO A 419 -16.10 13.49 16.02
C PRO A 419 -15.53 12.12 15.65
N CYS A 420 -14.29 12.07 15.13
CA CYS A 420 -13.61 10.82 14.82
C CYS A 420 -12.88 10.18 16.03
N PHE A 421 -12.91 10.84 17.19
CA PHE A 421 -12.27 10.33 18.42
C PHE A 421 -13.33 9.74 19.38
N PRO A 422 -12.97 8.69 20.13
CA PRO A 422 -13.87 8.07 21.10
C PRO A 422 -14.12 8.97 22.31
N GLN A 423 -15.26 8.77 22.97
CA GLN A 423 -15.63 9.45 24.21
C GLN A 423 -14.57 9.11 25.26
N ASN A 424 -13.94 10.13 25.88
CA ASN A 424 -12.82 10.04 26.84
C ASN A 424 -11.40 9.92 26.26
N TYR A 425 -11.22 10.12 24.96
CA TYR A 425 -9.89 10.38 24.40
C TYR A 425 -9.67 11.87 24.16
N SER A 426 -8.51 12.38 24.57
CA SER A 426 -8.05 13.71 24.15
C SER A 426 -6.54 13.71 23.90
N GLU A 427 -6.11 14.61 23.04
CA GLU A 427 -4.70 14.82 22.72
C GLU A 427 -4.41 16.29 22.40
N PRO A 428 -3.21 16.79 22.70
CA PRO A 428 -2.79 18.13 22.28
C PRO A 428 -2.52 18.16 20.77
N TRP A 429 -2.93 19.24 20.11
CA TRP A 429 -2.63 19.53 18.72
C TRP A 429 -2.03 20.93 18.57
N SER A 430 -1.00 21.04 17.72
CA SER A 430 -0.41 22.32 17.32
C SER A 430 -0.52 22.44 15.80
N ALA A 431 -1.01 23.59 15.35
CA ALA A 431 -1.21 23.84 13.93
C ALA A 431 0.09 23.69 13.13
N LEU A 432 -0.03 23.11 11.94
CA LEU A 432 1.12 22.89 11.09
C LEU A 432 1.73 24.23 10.62
N GLY A 433 3.00 24.46 10.94
CA GLY A 433 3.73 25.65 10.50
C GLY A 433 3.53 26.91 11.36
N GLU A 434 2.72 26.85 12.42
CA GLU A 434 2.51 27.97 13.34
C GLU A 434 3.12 27.68 14.71
N SER A 435 4.34 28.16 14.92
CA SER A 435 5.06 28.04 16.21
C SER A 435 4.61 29.08 17.26
N ALA A 436 3.70 29.98 16.90
CA ALA A 436 3.29 31.11 17.73
C ALA A 436 2.06 30.82 18.61
N HIS A 437 1.34 29.72 18.38
CA HIS A 437 0.12 29.39 19.12
C HIS A 437 0.35 28.27 20.13
N SER A 438 -0.27 28.41 21.31
CA SER A 438 -0.33 27.33 22.29
C SER A 438 -1.05 26.11 21.68
N PRO A 439 -0.65 24.88 22.05
CA PRO A 439 -1.38 23.69 21.66
C PRO A 439 -2.83 23.76 22.16
N VAL A 440 -3.77 23.35 21.31
CA VAL A 440 -5.17 23.13 21.67
C VAL A 440 -5.38 21.66 22.04
N GLU A 441 -6.38 21.35 22.86
CA GLU A 441 -6.79 19.99 23.18
C GLU A 441 -7.90 19.52 22.23
N LEU A 442 -7.63 18.52 21.40
CA LEU A 442 -8.67 17.83 20.63
C LEU A 442 -9.30 16.76 21.53
N TYR A 443 -10.62 16.78 21.73
CA TYR A 443 -11.32 15.81 22.57
C TYR A 443 -12.42 15.08 21.81
N GLY A 444 -12.56 13.77 22.06
CA GLY A 444 -13.51 12.94 21.36
C GLY A 444 -14.95 13.08 21.82
N THR A 445 -15.86 13.09 20.84
CA THR A 445 -17.30 13.17 21.06
C THR A 445 -18.05 11.89 20.74
N ALA A 446 -17.35 10.86 20.24
CA ALA A 446 -17.96 9.62 19.74
C ALA A 446 -19.20 9.86 18.84
N ALA A 447 -19.11 10.84 17.93
CA ALA A 447 -20.26 11.23 17.10
C ALA A 447 -20.70 10.12 16.14
N GLY A 448 -19.82 9.16 15.86
CA GLY A 448 -20.05 8.04 14.96
C GLY A 448 -19.44 8.26 13.58
N HIS A 449 -19.54 7.22 12.75
CA HIS A 449 -18.90 7.19 11.43
C HIS A 449 -19.42 8.28 10.50
N ALA A 450 -20.72 8.59 10.49
CA ALA A 450 -21.29 9.56 9.55
C ALA A 450 -20.66 10.97 9.65
N GLN A 451 -20.47 11.47 10.88
CA GLN A 451 -19.86 12.77 11.14
C GLN A 451 -18.36 12.73 10.86
N CYS A 452 -17.68 11.66 11.25
CA CYS A 452 -16.26 11.50 10.93
C CYS A 452 -16.03 11.45 9.42
N ARG A 453 -16.86 10.70 8.70
CA ARG A 453 -16.79 10.56 7.24
C ARG A 453 -16.89 11.89 6.52
N THR A 454 -17.72 12.81 7.01
CA THR A 454 -17.86 14.16 6.42
C THR A 454 -16.52 14.91 6.44
N ILE A 455 -15.72 14.73 7.49
CA ILE A 455 -14.38 15.34 7.60
C ILE A 455 -13.39 14.62 6.69
N THR A 456 -13.39 13.28 6.70
CA THR A 456 -12.45 12.51 5.88
C THR A 456 -12.71 12.70 4.39
N GLU A 457 -13.96 12.82 3.96
CA GLU A 457 -14.32 13.14 2.57
C GLU A 457 -13.90 14.58 2.19
N HIS A 458 -13.98 15.52 3.13
CA HIS A 458 -13.54 16.90 2.88
C HIS A 458 -12.05 16.98 2.56
N ILE A 459 -11.20 16.27 3.32
CA ILE A 459 -9.74 16.32 3.10
C ILE A 459 -9.32 15.72 1.75
N LEU A 460 -10.14 14.87 1.13
CA LEU A 460 -9.89 14.32 -0.21
C LEU A 460 -10.04 15.37 -1.32
N ASN A 461 -10.63 16.54 -1.03
CA ASN A 461 -10.61 17.69 -1.93
C ASN A 461 -11.15 17.40 -3.36
N LYS A 462 -12.24 16.63 -3.47
CA LYS A 462 -12.84 16.27 -4.78
C LYS A 462 -13.36 17.48 -5.59
N ASN A 463 -13.54 18.63 -4.94
CA ASN A 463 -13.96 19.87 -5.60
C ASN A 463 -12.81 20.63 -6.28
N LYS A 464 -11.55 20.18 -6.10
CA LYS A 464 -10.41 20.78 -6.79
C LYS A 464 -10.55 20.63 -8.29
N GLU A 465 -10.08 21.64 -9.01
CA GLU A 465 -10.18 21.69 -10.47
C GLU A 465 -9.59 20.43 -11.12
N CYS A 466 -10.40 19.74 -11.92
CA CYS A 466 -10.01 18.57 -12.68
C CYS A 466 -9.57 19.01 -14.08
N LEU A 467 -8.26 19.20 -14.26
CA LEU A 467 -7.69 19.66 -15.53
C LEU A 467 -7.74 18.60 -16.64
N LEU A 468 -7.79 17.32 -16.25
CA LEU A 468 -7.86 16.19 -17.17
C LEU A 468 -8.89 15.19 -16.63
N THR A 469 -10.03 15.09 -17.31
CA THR A 469 -11.14 14.23 -16.90
C THR A 469 -11.01 12.80 -17.43
N PRO A 470 -11.55 11.79 -16.72
CA PRO A 470 -12.13 11.88 -15.38
C PRO A 470 -11.07 12.00 -14.27
N CYS A 471 -11.44 12.56 -13.12
CA CYS A 471 -10.59 12.63 -11.93
C CYS A 471 -11.20 11.83 -10.79
N SER A 472 -10.34 11.30 -9.91
CA SER A 472 -10.76 10.76 -8.62
C SER A 472 -10.87 11.87 -7.59
N PHE A 473 -9.77 12.24 -6.94
CA PHE A 473 -9.75 13.29 -5.92
C PHE A 473 -8.47 14.16 -6.01
N ASP A 474 -8.47 15.28 -5.30
CA ASP A 474 -7.42 16.32 -5.36
C ASP A 474 -7.03 16.78 -6.79
N GLY A 475 -7.99 16.71 -7.73
CA GLY A 475 -7.80 17.09 -9.14
C GLY A 475 -6.94 16.11 -9.95
N ALA A 476 -6.66 14.90 -9.43
CA ALA A 476 -5.86 13.90 -10.11
C ALA A 476 -6.68 13.11 -11.13
N TYR A 477 -6.20 13.05 -12.37
CA TYR A 477 -6.78 12.22 -13.42
C TYR A 477 -6.76 10.74 -13.00
N GLN A 478 -7.86 10.05 -13.21
CA GLN A 478 -7.99 8.61 -12.98
C GLN A 478 -9.09 8.03 -13.88
N PRO A 479 -8.80 7.05 -14.76
CA PRO A 479 -9.83 6.28 -15.45
C PRO A 479 -10.79 5.63 -14.45
N SER A 480 -12.08 5.60 -14.78
CA SER A 480 -13.09 5.00 -13.90
C SER A 480 -12.82 3.51 -13.70
N LEU A 481 -12.58 3.11 -12.45
CA LEU A 481 -12.39 1.69 -12.08
C LEU A 481 -13.66 0.88 -12.39
N ALA A 482 -14.84 1.46 -12.14
CA ALA A 482 -16.12 0.80 -12.36
C ALA A 482 -16.42 0.48 -13.83
N THR A 483 -15.68 1.07 -14.78
CA THR A 483 -15.91 0.86 -16.23
C THR A 483 -14.68 0.35 -16.95
N THR A 484 -13.47 0.58 -16.42
CA THR A 484 -12.21 0.18 -17.05
C THR A 484 -11.48 -0.93 -16.30
N PHE A 485 -11.97 -1.31 -15.11
CA PHE A 485 -11.37 -2.35 -14.25
C PHE A 485 -12.43 -3.04 -13.34
N ASP A 486 -13.54 -3.46 -13.93
CA ASP A 486 -14.70 -4.00 -13.22
C ASP A 486 -14.60 -5.50 -12.92
N GLU A 487 -13.85 -6.27 -13.71
CA GLU A 487 -13.82 -7.74 -13.61
C GLU A 487 -12.66 -8.31 -12.76
N HIS A 488 -11.48 -7.67 -12.73
CA HIS A 488 -10.25 -8.27 -12.21
C HIS A 488 -9.98 -7.97 -10.73
N ASP A 489 -9.11 -8.73 -10.08
CA ASP A 489 -8.90 -8.59 -8.64
C ASP A 489 -8.28 -7.23 -8.25
N ILE A 490 -8.70 -6.72 -7.09
CA ILE A 490 -8.08 -5.57 -6.41
C ILE A 490 -7.38 -6.07 -5.15
N TYR A 491 -6.07 -5.83 -5.04
CA TYR A 491 -5.28 -6.14 -3.84
C TYR A 491 -4.90 -4.86 -3.09
N ALA A 492 -5.36 -4.76 -1.85
CA ALA A 492 -5.07 -3.65 -0.94
C ALA A 492 -4.17 -4.14 0.22
N PHE A 493 -3.10 -3.43 0.54
CA PHE A 493 -2.14 -3.87 1.56
C PHE A 493 -1.61 -2.69 2.39
N SER A 494 -0.59 -2.96 3.23
CA SER A 494 -0.09 -2.02 4.24
C SER A 494 -1.20 -1.61 5.20
N TYR A 495 -1.47 -0.31 5.41
CA TYR A 495 -2.47 0.13 6.38
C TYR A 495 -3.91 -0.28 6.03
N PHE A 496 -4.22 -0.62 4.78
CA PHE A 496 -5.50 -1.26 4.46
C PHE A 496 -5.67 -2.59 5.19
N TYR A 497 -4.60 -3.40 5.25
CA TYR A 497 -4.57 -4.65 6.00
C TYR A 497 -4.45 -4.40 7.51
N ASP A 498 -3.49 -3.56 7.93
CA ASP A 498 -3.13 -3.37 9.34
C ASP A 498 -4.25 -2.74 10.19
N ARG A 499 -5.25 -2.09 9.56
CA ARG A 499 -6.42 -1.51 10.26
C ARG A 499 -7.69 -2.35 10.15
N THR A 500 -7.71 -3.41 9.33
CA THR A 500 -8.93 -4.21 9.11
C THR A 500 -8.79 -5.65 9.58
N GLN A 501 -7.67 -6.31 9.28
CA GLN A 501 -7.47 -7.72 9.59
C GLN A 501 -7.42 -8.01 11.11
N PRO A 502 -6.75 -7.18 11.96
CA PRO A 502 -6.78 -7.38 13.41
C PRO A 502 -8.18 -7.34 14.02
N LEU A 503 -9.14 -6.71 13.33
CA LEU A 503 -10.54 -6.62 13.74
C LEU A 503 -11.41 -7.74 13.15
N GLY A 504 -10.80 -8.77 12.54
CA GLY A 504 -11.47 -9.96 12.04
C GLY A 504 -12.06 -9.82 10.63
N MET A 505 -11.69 -8.77 9.88
CA MET A 505 -12.07 -8.68 8.47
C MET A 505 -11.47 -9.86 7.68
N PRO A 506 -12.25 -10.58 6.85
CA PRO A 506 -11.72 -11.65 6.01
C PRO A 506 -10.72 -11.11 4.98
N SER A 507 -9.93 -12.00 4.37
CA SER A 507 -8.97 -11.65 3.32
C SER A 507 -9.61 -11.09 2.05
N GLU A 508 -10.92 -11.29 1.87
CA GLU A 508 -11.70 -10.76 0.77
C GLU A 508 -13.06 -10.29 1.29
N PHE A 509 -13.40 -9.03 1.01
CA PHE A 509 -14.63 -8.38 1.51
C PHE A 509 -15.13 -7.31 0.53
N SER A 510 -16.40 -6.95 0.64
CA SER A 510 -16.97 -5.84 -0.13
C SER A 510 -16.69 -4.48 0.54
N ILE A 511 -16.63 -3.40 -0.23
CA ILE A 511 -16.52 -2.04 0.33
C ILE A 511 -17.65 -1.74 1.33
N LYS A 512 -18.83 -2.36 1.16
CA LYS A 512 -19.93 -2.32 2.12
C LYS A 512 -19.58 -2.96 3.47
N ASP A 513 -18.87 -4.09 3.49
CA ASP A 513 -18.44 -4.74 4.73
C ASP A 513 -17.45 -3.86 5.50
N LEU A 514 -16.57 -3.15 4.80
CA LEU A 514 -15.69 -2.14 5.39
C LEU A 514 -16.48 -0.99 6.04
N ARG A 515 -17.55 -0.51 5.40
CA ARG A 515 -18.45 0.47 6.03
C ARG A 515 -19.03 -0.08 7.33
N ILE A 516 -19.53 -1.31 7.32
CA ILE A 516 -20.15 -1.95 8.50
C ILE A 516 -19.14 -2.11 9.63
N LEU A 517 -17.91 -2.52 9.33
CA LEU A 517 -16.82 -2.57 10.31
C LEU A 517 -16.56 -1.17 10.91
N THR A 518 -16.49 -0.15 10.05
CA THR A 518 -16.25 1.24 10.46
C THR A 518 -17.37 1.75 11.37
N ASP A 519 -18.62 1.46 11.04
CA ASP A 519 -19.80 1.84 11.85
C ASP A 519 -19.73 1.24 13.25
N ARG A 520 -19.36 -0.04 13.37
CA ARG A 520 -19.22 -0.75 14.67
C ARG A 520 -18.12 -0.15 15.53
N VAL A 521 -16.95 0.09 14.93
CA VAL A 521 -15.80 0.69 15.63
C VAL A 521 -16.13 2.10 16.10
N CYS A 522 -16.71 2.94 15.23
CA CYS A 522 -17.05 4.31 15.56
C CYS A 522 -18.22 4.44 16.56
N SER A 523 -19.08 3.43 16.66
CA SER A 523 -20.17 3.37 17.65
C SER A 523 -19.74 2.74 18.99
N ALA A 524 -18.46 2.38 19.12
CA ALA A 524 -17.88 1.72 20.29
C ALA A 524 -18.61 0.41 20.68
N GLU A 525 -19.08 -0.35 19.69
CA GLU A 525 -19.67 -1.69 19.87
C GLU A 525 -18.58 -2.74 20.14
N VAL A 526 -17.79 -2.53 21.19
CA VAL A 526 -16.62 -3.37 21.53
C VAL A 526 -17.01 -4.83 21.82
N ASP A 527 -18.23 -5.06 22.32
CA ASP A 527 -18.79 -6.39 22.57
C ASP A 527 -18.83 -7.26 21.30
N LYS A 528 -18.97 -6.64 20.12
CA LYS A 528 -18.98 -7.35 18.84
C LYS A 528 -17.62 -7.93 18.45
N PHE A 529 -16.55 -7.53 19.13
CA PHE A 529 -15.18 -7.97 18.88
C PHE A 529 -14.68 -9.00 19.90
N GLU A 530 -15.48 -9.38 20.91
CA GLU A 530 -15.09 -10.34 21.97
C GLU A 530 -14.63 -11.71 21.44
N HIS A 531 -15.15 -12.11 20.27
CA HIS A 531 -14.80 -13.38 19.63
C HIS A 531 -13.66 -13.27 18.61
N VAL A 532 -13.12 -12.07 18.41
CA VAL A 532 -11.98 -11.82 17.52
C VAL A 532 -10.71 -11.74 18.37
N PRO A 533 -9.79 -12.73 18.28
CA PRO A 533 -8.59 -12.74 19.09
C PRO A 533 -7.74 -11.48 18.91
N GLY A 534 -7.41 -10.80 20.02
CA GLY A 534 -6.55 -9.61 20.00
C GLY A 534 -7.24 -8.30 19.60
N ALA A 535 -8.49 -8.34 19.15
CA ALA A 535 -9.17 -7.14 18.63
C ALA A 535 -9.46 -6.10 19.72
N LEU A 536 -9.81 -6.54 20.93
CA LEU A 536 -10.06 -5.62 22.05
C LEU A 536 -8.78 -4.93 22.51
N GLU A 537 -7.68 -5.67 22.58
CA GLU A 537 -6.36 -5.13 22.91
C GLU A 537 -5.89 -4.14 21.84
N GLU A 538 -6.09 -4.46 20.56
CA GLU A 538 -5.76 -3.60 19.43
C GLU A 538 -6.56 -2.28 19.45
N LEU A 539 -7.88 -2.35 19.66
CA LEU A 539 -8.76 -1.17 19.77
C LEU A 539 -8.43 -0.32 21.01
N ALA A 540 -8.07 -0.95 22.12
CA ALA A 540 -7.66 -0.25 23.34
C ALA A 540 -6.29 0.43 23.19
N ALA A 541 -5.38 -0.16 22.40
CA ALA A 541 -4.03 0.36 22.18
C ALA A 541 -3.99 1.57 21.24
N ASP A 542 -4.92 1.69 20.29
CA ASP A 542 -5.00 2.81 19.35
C ASP A 542 -6.40 3.45 19.32
N PRO A 543 -6.62 4.59 19.99
CA PRO A 543 -7.92 5.26 20.02
C PRO A 543 -8.31 5.91 18.69
N THR A 544 -7.45 5.85 17.66
CA THR A 544 -7.68 6.49 16.37
C THR A 544 -8.33 5.58 15.32
N TYR A 545 -8.69 4.34 15.68
CA TYR A 545 -9.28 3.36 14.76
C TYR A 545 -10.54 3.85 14.01
N CYS A 546 -11.44 4.59 14.68
CA CYS A 546 -12.61 5.18 14.00
C CYS A 546 -12.19 6.18 12.91
N MET A 547 -11.22 7.05 13.21
CA MET A 547 -10.66 8.01 12.26
C MET A 547 -10.02 7.31 11.06
N ASP A 548 -9.19 6.30 11.33
CA ASP A 548 -8.47 5.55 10.30
C ASP A 548 -9.42 4.81 9.36
N LEU A 549 -10.37 4.07 9.91
CA LEU A 549 -11.33 3.29 9.12
C LEU A 549 -12.27 4.20 8.33
N SER A 550 -12.68 5.34 8.90
CA SER A 550 -13.46 6.35 8.18
C SER A 550 -12.68 6.92 7.00
N PHE A 551 -11.38 7.17 7.18
CA PHE A 551 -10.51 7.62 6.10
C PHE A 551 -10.30 6.52 5.04
N ILE A 552 -10.05 5.28 5.44
CA ILE A 552 -9.87 4.15 4.52
C ILE A 552 -11.14 3.91 3.70
N TYR A 553 -12.32 3.90 4.32
CA TYR A 553 -13.60 3.79 3.62
C TYR A 553 -13.83 4.99 2.70
N GLY A 554 -13.61 6.21 3.18
CA GLY A 554 -13.73 7.43 2.38
C GLY A 554 -12.79 7.42 1.18
N LEU A 555 -11.54 6.98 1.35
CA LEU A 555 -10.55 6.90 0.28
C LEU A 555 -10.97 5.89 -0.80
N LEU A 556 -11.38 4.68 -0.41
CA LEU A 556 -11.78 3.63 -1.36
C LEU A 556 -13.10 3.94 -2.07
N HIS A 557 -14.15 4.29 -1.30
CA HIS A 557 -15.49 4.47 -1.84
C HIS A 557 -15.70 5.87 -2.44
N TYR A 558 -15.36 6.93 -1.69
CA TYR A 558 -15.58 8.30 -2.13
C TYR A 558 -14.42 8.80 -2.99
N GLY A 559 -13.17 8.56 -2.61
CA GLY A 559 -11.98 9.01 -3.34
C GLY A 559 -11.81 8.31 -4.68
N TYR A 560 -11.58 6.99 -4.64
CA TYR A 560 -11.33 6.16 -5.82
C TYR A 560 -12.59 5.69 -6.55
N GLU A 561 -13.77 5.99 -6.02
CA GLU A 561 -15.07 5.68 -6.63
C GLU A 561 -15.32 4.17 -6.82
N ILE A 562 -14.82 3.35 -5.88
CA ILE A 562 -15.07 1.91 -5.89
C ILE A 562 -16.52 1.64 -5.42
N PRO A 563 -17.33 0.88 -6.19
CA PRO A 563 -18.69 0.54 -5.81
C PRO A 563 -18.79 -0.23 -4.48
N GLU A 564 -19.89 -0.08 -3.73
CA GLU A 564 -20.04 -0.71 -2.42
C GLU A 564 -20.01 -2.26 -2.47
N ASP A 565 -20.50 -2.84 -3.56
CA ASP A 565 -20.55 -4.28 -3.79
C ASP A 565 -19.25 -4.84 -4.39
N ARG A 566 -18.30 -3.98 -4.77
CA ARG A 566 -17.02 -4.42 -5.31
C ARG A 566 -16.19 -5.11 -4.23
N MET A 567 -15.71 -6.31 -4.56
CA MET A 567 -14.80 -7.08 -3.71
C MET A 567 -13.37 -6.53 -3.78
N VAL A 568 -12.73 -6.45 -2.62
CA VAL A 568 -11.33 -6.11 -2.44
C VAL A 568 -10.66 -7.22 -1.62
N LYS A 569 -9.43 -7.58 -2.00
CA LYS A 569 -8.60 -8.55 -1.30
C LYS A 569 -7.57 -7.80 -0.46
N ILE A 570 -7.46 -8.13 0.82
CA ILE A 570 -6.37 -7.65 1.67
C ILE A 570 -5.32 -8.74 1.87
N ALA A 571 -4.05 -8.37 1.75
CA ALA A 571 -2.96 -9.32 1.90
C ALA A 571 -1.74 -8.66 2.53
N LYS A 572 -1.25 -9.24 3.63
CA LYS A 572 0.10 -8.95 4.14
C LYS A 572 1.17 -9.74 3.40
N LYS A 573 0.81 -10.96 2.98
CA LYS A 573 1.67 -11.86 2.22
C LYS A 573 0.89 -12.54 1.10
N ILE A 574 1.56 -12.83 -0.01
CA ILE A 574 1.07 -13.70 -1.08
C ILE A 574 2.13 -14.78 -1.30
N ASN A 575 1.74 -16.06 -1.21
CA ASN A 575 2.66 -17.20 -1.25
C ASN A 575 3.83 -17.05 -0.26
N ASP A 576 3.52 -16.67 0.98
CA ASP A 576 4.46 -16.43 2.10
C ASP A 576 5.46 -15.28 1.92
N VAL A 577 5.33 -14.50 0.84
CA VAL A 577 6.18 -13.34 0.54
C VAL A 577 5.45 -12.04 0.88
N GLU A 578 6.12 -11.11 1.56
CA GLU A 578 5.57 -9.80 1.96
C GLU A 578 5.05 -9.01 0.74
N THR A 579 3.83 -8.49 0.86
CA THR A 579 3.26 -7.58 -0.15
C THR A 579 3.91 -6.19 -0.02
N GLY A 580 4.14 -5.55 -1.17
CA GLY A 580 4.81 -4.26 -1.25
C GLY A 580 5.65 -4.17 -2.51
N TRP A 581 6.47 -3.12 -2.61
CA TRP A 581 7.25 -2.85 -3.81
C TRP A 581 8.61 -3.57 -3.87
N CYS A 582 9.08 -4.14 -2.74
CA CYS A 582 10.46 -4.62 -2.60
C CYS A 582 10.83 -5.74 -3.58
N LEU A 583 9.97 -6.73 -3.78
CA LEU A 583 10.25 -7.85 -4.67
C LEU A 583 10.37 -7.39 -6.14
N GLY A 584 9.41 -6.59 -6.61
CA GLY A 584 9.42 -6.05 -7.97
C GLY A 584 10.64 -5.17 -8.23
N ALA A 585 11.07 -4.39 -7.24
CA ALA A 585 12.31 -3.63 -7.32
C ALA A 585 13.55 -4.53 -7.32
N ALA A 586 13.56 -5.61 -6.54
CA ALA A 586 14.67 -6.56 -6.51
C ALA A 586 14.82 -7.33 -7.84
N ILE A 587 13.71 -7.74 -8.46
CA ILE A 587 13.70 -8.37 -9.80
C ILE A 587 14.31 -7.40 -10.82
N ALA A 588 13.89 -6.13 -10.82
CA ALA A 588 14.46 -5.13 -11.72
C ALA A 588 15.99 -4.95 -11.52
N VAL A 589 16.47 -4.92 -10.27
CA VAL A 589 17.91 -4.83 -9.95
C VAL A 589 18.70 -6.02 -10.50
N LEU A 590 18.13 -7.22 -10.48
CA LEU A 590 18.78 -8.43 -11.00
C LEU A 590 18.85 -8.47 -12.53
N ASP A 591 17.94 -7.78 -13.21
CA ASP A 591 17.89 -7.71 -14.67
C ASP A 591 18.84 -6.65 -15.26
N GLU A 592 19.26 -5.65 -14.49
CA GLU A 592 20.08 -4.53 -14.98
C GLU A 592 21.52 -4.92 -15.36
N VAL A 593 22.18 -5.75 -14.54
CA VAL A 593 23.60 -6.07 -14.69
C VAL A 593 23.86 -7.51 -14.21
N SER A 594 24.86 -8.17 -14.79
CA SER A 594 25.41 -9.39 -14.17
C SER A 594 26.18 -9.01 -12.90
N TRP A 595 25.71 -9.49 -11.74
CA TRP A 595 26.35 -9.24 -10.44
C TRP A 595 27.44 -10.26 -10.10
N CYS A 596 27.58 -11.30 -10.93
CA CYS A 596 28.51 -12.40 -10.73
C CYS A 596 28.90 -12.91 -12.12
N GLU A 597 30.16 -12.74 -12.52
CA GLU A 597 30.72 -13.46 -13.68
C GLU A 597 31.27 -14.81 -13.16
N GLU A 598 31.01 -15.90 -13.89
CA GLU A 598 31.56 -17.23 -13.58
C GLU A 598 33.09 -17.29 -13.73
#